data_AF-A0AAN8FC08-F1
#
_entry.id   AF-A0AAN8FC08-F1
#
_cell.length_a   1.000
_cell.length_b   1.000
_cell.length_c   1.000
_cell.angle_alpha   90.00
_cell.angle_beta   90.00
_cell.angle_gamma   90.00
#
_symmetry.space_group_name_H-M   'P 1'
#
loop_
_entity.id
_entity.type
_entity.pdbx_description
1 polymer ?
#
loop_
_entity_poly.entity_id
_entity_poly.type
_entity_poly.pdbx_seq_one_letter_code
_entity_poly.pdbx_strand_id
1 'polypeptide(L)'
;MLELSSEGKSVDELCQLEKTINNKVNAGGSGTDISYWEGLLVHLKVYVAKTRLKELHQKMLKLKLAKIREEQMKEVGKVVPQAHGRATSSVKRALSEDDEEDLERKVQRKVDLDELESPELDDEQKEMRWKQLSREQLESATLELYERGGYSPTYQSMKDTMPGIEILDEDADMKDMLQRRQENKKQPAGTTKLEAEMLAIARKGMESDEATFSVEQPLEAQSHLWSDKYRPRKPTYLNRVQTGFDWNKYNQTHYDMDNPPPKIVQGYKFNIFYPDLLDPTNTPSFTVTPCDDPDFAVLRFKAGPPYEDIAFKCVNREWEVSHKHGYKCQFQNGVFQLWFVFKRYRYRR
;
A
#
# COMPACT_ATOMS: atom_id res chain seq x y z
N MET A 1 -18.30 -24.11 4.82
CA MET A 1 -19.17 -25.04 5.59
C MET A 1 -19.18 -24.78 7.10
N LEU A 2 -18.24 -23.99 7.67
CA LEU A 2 -18.24 -23.60 9.09
C LEU A 2 -18.78 -22.20 9.39
N GLU A 3 -18.87 -21.29 8.40
CA GLU A 3 -19.50 -19.97 8.59
C GLU A 3 -20.95 -20.10 9.08
N LEU A 4 -21.65 -21.19 8.72
CA LEU A 4 -23.04 -21.45 9.08
C LEU A 4 -23.26 -22.06 10.48
N SER A 5 -22.22 -22.52 11.20
CA SER A 5 -22.38 -23.19 12.52
C SER A 5 -21.90 -22.33 13.72
N SER A 6 -21.27 -21.19 13.45
CA SER A 6 -20.80 -20.26 14.48
C SER A 6 -21.66 -19.00 14.62
N GLU A 7 -22.57 -18.74 13.68
CA GLU A 7 -23.52 -17.63 13.75
C GLU A 7 -24.47 -17.82 14.95
N GLY A 8 -24.34 -16.96 15.97
CA GLY A 8 -25.20 -16.94 17.15
C GLY A 8 -24.58 -17.40 18.47
N LYS A 9 -23.31 -17.84 18.50
CA LYS A 9 -22.62 -18.25 19.75
C LYS A 9 -22.07 -17.06 20.54
N SER A 10 -22.18 -17.12 21.87
CA SER A 10 -21.62 -16.11 22.79
C SER A 10 -20.08 -16.12 22.75
N VAL A 11 -19.44 -14.99 23.08
CA VAL A 11 -17.96 -14.90 23.19
C VAL A 11 -17.42 -15.98 24.13
N ASP A 12 -18.12 -16.29 25.22
CA ASP A 12 -17.70 -17.30 26.19
C ASP A 12 -17.74 -18.73 25.62
N GLU A 13 -18.76 -19.05 24.83
CA GLU A 13 -18.90 -20.35 24.15
C GLU A 13 -17.81 -20.54 23.09
N LEU A 14 -17.46 -19.46 22.38
CA LEU A 14 -16.38 -19.47 21.40
C LEU A 14 -15.01 -19.63 22.06
N CYS A 15 -14.80 -19.03 23.23
CA CYS A 15 -13.58 -19.24 24.03
C CYS A 15 -13.50 -20.66 24.61
N GLN A 16 -14.62 -21.27 24.98
CA GLN A 16 -14.65 -22.69 25.36
C GLN A 16 -14.31 -23.60 24.16
N LEU A 17 -14.86 -23.28 22.99
CA LEU A 17 -14.56 -24.00 21.74
C LEU A 17 -13.07 -23.88 21.37
N GLU A 18 -12.47 -22.69 21.52
CA GLU A 18 -11.03 -22.46 21.35
C GLU A 18 -10.19 -23.38 22.26
N LYS A 19 -10.56 -23.48 23.54
CA LYS A 19 -9.88 -24.36 24.51
C LYS A 19 -10.01 -25.83 24.13
N THR A 20 -11.19 -26.27 23.68
CA THR A 20 -11.37 -27.67 23.25
C THR A 20 -10.56 -28.02 21.99
N ILE A 21 -10.44 -27.08 21.05
CA ILE A 21 -9.65 -27.26 19.82
C ILE A 21 -8.15 -27.26 20.14
N ASN A 22 -7.67 -26.31 20.96
CA ASN A 22 -6.28 -26.30 21.41
C ASN A 22 -5.91 -27.59 22.15
N ASN A 23 -6.80 -28.10 23.00
CA ASN A 23 -6.56 -29.37 23.69
C ASN A 23 -6.48 -30.56 22.71
N LYS A 24 -7.29 -30.56 21.64
CA LYS A 24 -7.23 -31.58 20.58
C LYS A 24 -5.97 -31.49 19.71
N VAL A 25 -5.51 -30.28 19.40
CA VAL A 25 -4.24 -30.05 18.69
C VAL A 25 -3.07 -30.52 19.54
N ASN A 26 -3.07 -30.20 20.84
CA ASN A 26 -2.00 -30.56 21.76
C ASN A 26 -1.98 -32.06 22.15
N ALA A 27 -3.14 -32.73 22.16
CA ALA A 27 -3.24 -34.14 22.51
C ALA A 27 -2.75 -35.11 21.42
N GLY A 28 -2.50 -34.62 20.19
CA GLY A 28 -1.74 -35.31 19.14
C GLY A 28 -2.02 -36.81 18.96
N GLY A 29 -3.21 -37.18 18.48
CA GLY A 29 -3.57 -38.59 18.21
C GLY A 29 -3.28 -39.03 16.77
N SER A 30 -2.75 -40.25 16.59
CA SER A 30 -2.56 -40.89 15.27
C SER A 30 -3.87 -40.90 14.47
N GLY A 31 -3.90 -40.18 13.35
CA GLY A 31 -5.07 -40.04 12.47
C GLY A 31 -5.80 -38.70 12.56
N THR A 32 -5.35 -37.75 13.39
CA THR A 32 -5.93 -36.40 13.46
C THR A 32 -5.22 -35.47 12.48
N ASP A 33 -5.96 -34.87 11.56
CA ASP A 33 -5.42 -33.87 10.62
C ASP A 33 -5.11 -32.55 11.37
N ILE A 34 -3.88 -32.41 11.83
CA ILE A 34 -3.39 -31.25 12.58
C ILE A 34 -3.54 -29.97 11.75
N SER A 35 -3.32 -30.03 10.44
CA SER A 35 -3.41 -28.88 9.54
C SER A 35 -4.84 -28.33 9.46
N TYR A 36 -5.84 -29.22 9.44
CA TYR A 36 -7.25 -28.83 9.51
C TYR A 36 -7.60 -28.10 10.81
N TRP A 37 -7.15 -28.61 11.97
CA TRP A 37 -7.45 -27.99 13.27
C TRP A 37 -6.70 -26.67 13.50
N GLU A 38 -5.48 -26.53 12.99
CA GLU A 38 -4.73 -25.28 13.00
C GLU A 38 -5.40 -24.21 12.13
N GLY A 39 -5.83 -24.57 10.91
CA GLY A 39 -6.60 -23.68 10.05
C GLY A 39 -7.92 -23.24 10.71
N LEU A 40 -8.61 -24.17 11.36
CA LEU A 40 -9.83 -23.89 12.11
C LEU A 40 -9.60 -22.92 13.28
N LEU A 41 -8.49 -23.06 14.00
CA LEU A 41 -8.12 -22.19 15.11
C LEU A 41 -7.90 -20.74 14.65
N VAL A 42 -7.23 -20.55 13.50
CA VAL A 42 -7.03 -19.22 12.92
C VAL A 42 -8.37 -18.56 12.59
N HIS A 43 -9.27 -19.29 11.93
CA HIS A 43 -10.60 -18.78 11.62
C HIS A 43 -11.44 -18.47 12.86
N LEU A 44 -11.34 -19.31 13.90
CA LEU A 44 -12.07 -19.13 15.15
C LEU A 44 -11.60 -17.90 15.92
N LYS A 45 -10.30 -17.62 15.97
CA LYS A 45 -9.75 -16.38 16.58
C LYS A 45 -10.27 -15.11 15.92
N VAL A 46 -10.33 -15.11 14.58
CA VAL A 46 -10.92 -14.00 13.82
C VAL A 46 -12.40 -13.84 14.15
N TYR A 47 -13.12 -14.94 14.29
CA TYR A 47 -14.54 -14.91 14.64
C TYR A 47 -14.78 -14.37 16.06
N VAL A 48 -13.98 -14.81 17.05
CA VAL A 48 -13.99 -14.27 18.43
C VAL A 48 -13.73 -12.77 18.47
N ALA A 49 -12.74 -12.30 17.69
CA ALA A 49 -12.45 -10.87 17.61
C ALA A 49 -13.64 -10.09 17.02
N LYS A 50 -14.28 -10.61 15.96
CA LYS A 50 -15.46 -10.01 15.34
C LYS A 50 -16.66 -9.98 16.28
N THR A 51 -16.93 -11.03 17.05
CA THR A 51 -18.05 -11.07 18.00
C THR A 51 -17.80 -10.16 19.19
N ARG A 52 -16.59 -10.11 19.75
CA ARG A 52 -16.21 -9.14 20.79
C ARG A 52 -16.41 -7.70 20.34
N LEU A 53 -15.99 -7.38 19.11
CA LEU A 53 -16.17 -6.05 18.55
C LEU A 53 -17.65 -5.70 18.39
N LYS A 54 -18.49 -6.64 17.95
CA LYS A 54 -19.95 -6.46 17.85
C LYS A 54 -20.59 -6.22 19.22
N GLU A 55 -20.22 -6.98 20.24
CA GLU A 55 -20.71 -6.80 21.62
C GLU A 55 -20.30 -5.44 22.20
N LEU A 56 -19.04 -5.06 22.04
CA LEU A 56 -18.54 -3.74 22.45
C LEU A 56 -19.26 -2.61 21.73
N HIS A 57 -19.46 -2.75 20.42
CA HIS A 57 -20.17 -1.76 19.62
C HIS A 57 -21.64 -1.63 20.05
N GLN A 58 -22.34 -2.74 20.31
CA GLN A 58 -23.70 -2.71 20.85
C GLN A 58 -23.76 -2.07 22.24
N LYS A 59 -22.79 -2.36 23.12
CA LYS A 59 -22.66 -1.70 24.43
C LYS A 59 -22.45 -0.19 24.27
N MET A 60 -21.54 0.22 23.40
CA MET A 60 -21.26 1.64 23.13
C MET A 60 -22.47 2.37 22.52
N LEU A 61 -23.21 1.72 21.61
CA LEU A 61 -24.45 2.26 21.06
C LEU A 61 -25.50 2.47 22.16
N LYS A 62 -25.68 1.49 23.06
CA LYS A 62 -26.60 1.62 24.20
C LYS A 62 -26.18 2.78 25.12
N LEU A 63 -24.89 2.91 25.43
CA LEU A 63 -24.35 4.02 26.24
C LEU A 63 -24.58 5.38 25.55
N LYS A 64 -24.29 5.48 24.26
CA LYS A 64 -24.49 6.72 23.50
C LYS A 64 -25.97 7.11 23.44
N LEU A 65 -26.86 6.12 23.29
CA LEU A 65 -28.30 6.32 23.25
C LEU A 65 -28.85 6.73 24.64
N ALA A 66 -28.31 6.15 25.72
CA ALA A 66 -28.62 6.56 27.09
C ALA A 66 -28.18 8.00 27.36
N LYS A 67 -26.96 8.37 26.97
CA LYS A 67 -26.43 9.74 27.10
C LYS A 67 -27.27 10.77 26.34
N ILE A 68 -27.66 10.46 25.09
CA ILE A 68 -28.54 11.32 24.30
C ILE A 68 -29.91 11.49 24.97
N ARG A 69 -30.48 10.41 25.53
CA ARG A 69 -31.76 10.48 26.26
C ARG A 69 -31.65 11.33 27.51
N GLU A 70 -30.55 11.20 28.25
CA GLU A 70 -30.29 12.02 29.45
C GLU A 70 -30.12 13.50 29.10
N GLU A 71 -29.38 13.81 28.03
CA GLU A 71 -29.24 15.17 27.50
C GLU A 71 -30.61 15.74 27.09
N GLN A 72 -31.43 14.97 26.36
CA GLN A 72 -32.79 15.37 26.00
C GLN A 72 -33.70 15.57 27.22
N MET A 73 -33.60 14.73 28.26
CA MET A 73 -34.36 14.90 29.50
C MET A 73 -33.94 16.16 30.27
N LYS A 74 -32.64 16.48 30.31
CA LYS A 74 -32.12 17.71 30.92
C LYS A 74 -32.53 18.96 30.13
N GLU A 75 -32.55 18.87 28.80
CA GLU A 75 -33.02 19.94 27.92
C GLU A 75 -34.52 20.21 28.13
N VAL A 76 -35.35 19.15 28.14
CA VAL A 76 -36.80 19.24 28.40
C VAL A 76 -37.10 19.75 29.81
N GLY A 77 -36.28 19.39 30.81
CA GLY A 77 -36.37 19.90 32.18
C GLY A 77 -36.01 21.39 32.33
N LYS A 78 -35.20 21.96 31.44
CA LYS A 78 -34.87 23.40 31.44
C LYS A 78 -35.92 24.27 30.74
N VAL A 79 -36.76 23.69 29.88
CA VAL A 79 -37.68 24.44 29.01
C VAL A 79 -39.09 24.62 29.62
N VAL A 80 -39.38 24.11 30.82
CA VAL A 80 -40.71 24.28 31.45
C VAL A 80 -40.64 24.80 32.89
N PRO A 81 -40.92 26.09 33.10
CA PRO A 81 -41.80 26.52 34.15
C PRO A 81 -43.11 27.05 33.55
N GLN A 82 -44.22 26.46 34.03
CA GLN A 82 -45.60 26.96 33.97
C GLN A 82 -46.58 26.32 32.96
N ALA A 83 -47.67 25.81 33.55
CA ALA A 83 -49.03 25.56 33.03
C ALA A 83 -49.39 24.20 32.35
N HIS A 84 -50.04 23.36 33.17
CA HIS A 84 -51.19 22.47 32.92
C HIS A 84 -51.32 21.65 31.62
N GLY A 85 -51.09 20.34 31.77
CA GLY A 85 -52.17 19.34 31.73
C GLY A 85 -52.69 18.85 30.38
N ARG A 86 -52.15 17.72 29.88
CA ARG A 86 -52.93 16.54 29.48
C ARG A 86 -52.03 15.32 29.25
N ALA A 87 -52.39 14.20 29.85
CA ALA A 87 -51.71 12.92 29.72
C ALA A 87 -52.01 12.23 28.38
N THR A 88 -51.00 11.64 27.74
CA THR A 88 -51.15 10.46 26.86
C THR A 88 -49.93 9.54 26.91
N SER A 89 -50.17 8.34 27.45
CA SER A 89 -49.62 7.02 27.08
C SER A 89 -48.11 6.75 27.07
N SER A 90 -47.62 6.39 28.26
CA SER A 90 -46.84 5.18 28.58
C SER A 90 -46.45 4.23 27.43
N VAL A 91 -45.14 4.15 27.16
CA VAL A 91 -44.45 2.91 26.79
C VAL A 91 -43.23 2.76 27.71
N LYS A 92 -43.47 2.31 28.95
CA LYS A 92 -42.42 1.80 29.83
C LYS A 92 -42.13 0.37 29.37
N ARG A 93 -41.07 0.17 28.58
CA ARG A 93 -40.49 -1.17 28.39
C ARG A 93 -39.39 -1.32 29.43
N ALA A 94 -39.68 -2.14 30.43
CA ALA A 94 -38.88 -2.39 31.61
C ALA A 94 -37.43 -2.75 31.26
N LEU A 95 -36.52 -1.90 31.70
CA LEU A 95 -35.18 -2.30 32.11
C LEU A 95 -35.29 -2.59 33.61
N SER A 96 -34.69 -3.68 34.06
CA SER A 96 -34.65 -4.10 35.47
C SER A 96 -33.95 -3.01 36.29
N GLU A 97 -34.48 -2.69 37.49
CA GLU A 97 -33.82 -1.80 38.46
C GLU A 97 -32.40 -2.31 38.81
N ASP A 98 -32.16 -3.63 38.68
CA ASP A 98 -30.85 -4.26 38.84
C ASP A 98 -29.80 -3.84 37.77
N ASP A 99 -30.24 -3.46 36.56
CA ASP A 99 -29.33 -3.04 35.47
C ASP A 99 -28.91 -1.57 35.61
N GLU A 100 -29.71 -0.74 36.30
CA GLU A 100 -29.37 0.65 36.60
C GLU A 100 -28.38 0.74 37.78
N GLU A 101 -28.55 -0.07 38.83
CA GLU A 101 -27.61 -0.12 39.95
C GLU A 101 -26.21 -0.64 39.53
N ASP A 102 -26.13 -1.63 38.64
CA ASP A 102 -24.84 -2.18 38.19
C ASP A 102 -24.11 -1.26 37.19
N LEU A 103 -24.85 -0.37 36.51
CA LEU A 103 -24.28 0.72 35.69
C LEU A 103 -23.81 1.90 36.55
N GLU A 104 -24.57 2.30 37.56
CA GLU A 104 -24.15 3.36 38.50
C GLU A 104 -22.89 2.94 39.27
N ARG A 105 -22.78 1.70 39.73
CA ARG A 105 -21.58 1.17 40.41
C ARG A 105 -20.34 1.12 39.52
N LYS A 106 -20.49 0.94 38.20
CA LYS A 106 -19.38 0.96 37.23
C LYS A 106 -18.97 2.38 36.82
N VAL A 107 -19.89 3.34 36.89
CA VAL A 107 -19.62 4.77 36.66
C VAL A 107 -19.08 5.46 37.92
N GLN A 108 -19.38 4.93 39.12
CA GLN A 108 -19.00 5.50 40.42
C GLN A 108 -17.61 5.12 40.93
N ARG A 109 -16.86 4.21 40.27
CA ARG A 109 -15.43 4.03 40.60
C ARG A 109 -14.55 5.04 39.87
N LYS A 110 -14.95 6.32 39.88
CA LYS A 110 -14.01 7.41 39.61
C LYS A 110 -13.02 7.39 40.76
N VAL A 111 -11.75 7.26 40.41
CA VAL A 111 -10.70 7.37 41.41
C VAL A 111 -10.55 8.84 41.74
N ASP A 112 -10.65 9.18 43.02
CA ASP A 112 -10.47 10.56 43.44
C ASP A 112 -9.00 10.96 43.26
N LEU A 113 -8.77 11.82 42.28
CA LEU A 113 -7.44 12.31 41.94
C LEU A 113 -6.83 13.18 43.04
N ASP A 114 -7.67 13.86 43.82
CA ASP A 114 -7.20 14.67 44.94
C ASP A 114 -6.71 13.78 46.10
N GLU A 115 -7.20 12.53 46.20
CA GLU A 115 -6.65 11.53 47.13
C GLU A 115 -5.37 10.85 46.60
N LEU A 116 -5.23 10.70 45.27
CA LEU A 116 -4.04 10.10 44.63
C LEU A 116 -2.84 11.05 44.62
N GLU A 117 -3.08 12.34 44.39
CA GLU A 117 -2.05 13.38 44.33
C GLU A 117 -2.02 14.28 45.57
N SER A 118 -2.64 13.85 46.68
CA SER A 118 -2.68 14.63 47.91
C SER A 118 -1.29 15.16 48.30
N PRO A 119 -1.16 16.46 48.59
CA PRO A 119 0.12 17.08 48.98
C PRO A 119 0.64 16.56 50.34
N GLU A 120 -0.17 15.81 51.09
CA GLU A 120 0.22 15.17 52.35
C GLU A 120 0.94 13.83 52.17
N LEU A 121 0.90 13.23 50.96
CA LEU A 121 1.56 11.96 50.65
C LEU A 121 2.98 12.20 50.13
N ASP A 122 3.93 11.37 50.57
CA ASP A 122 5.26 11.31 49.98
C ASP A 122 5.25 10.63 48.60
N ASP A 123 6.34 10.78 47.84
CA ASP A 123 6.42 10.28 46.45
C ASP A 123 6.32 8.74 46.39
N GLU A 124 6.81 8.02 47.41
CA GLU A 124 6.72 6.55 47.49
C GLU A 124 5.28 6.08 47.73
N GLN A 125 4.52 6.78 48.57
CA GLN A 125 3.11 6.52 48.88
C GLN A 125 2.22 6.79 47.67
N LYS A 126 2.50 7.88 46.92
CA LYS A 126 1.82 8.16 45.65
C LYS A 126 2.06 7.02 44.67
N GLU A 127 3.30 6.65 44.43
CA GLU A 127 3.65 5.58 43.50
C GLU A 127 2.99 4.24 43.86
N MET A 128 2.91 3.91 45.16
CA MET A 128 2.23 2.72 45.65
C MET A 128 0.72 2.74 45.38
N ARG A 129 0.05 3.89 45.55
CA ARG A 129 -1.37 4.04 45.22
C ARG A 129 -1.61 3.94 43.71
N TRP A 130 -0.75 4.54 42.89
CA TRP A 130 -0.83 4.44 41.43
C TRP A 130 -0.64 3.00 40.93
N LYS A 131 0.26 2.22 41.55
CA LYS A 131 0.48 0.81 41.20
C LYS A 131 -0.66 -0.13 41.60
N GLN A 132 -1.48 0.26 42.58
CA GLN A 132 -2.61 -0.55 43.05
C GLN A 132 -3.88 -0.36 42.21
N LEU A 133 -3.88 0.61 41.28
CA LEU A 133 -5.00 0.86 40.38
C LEU A 133 -5.18 -0.29 39.38
N SER A 134 -6.44 -0.69 39.17
CA SER A 134 -6.79 -1.51 38.01
C SER A 134 -6.51 -0.73 36.71
N ARG A 135 -6.31 -1.44 35.59
CA ARG A 135 -6.08 -0.83 34.28
C ARG A 135 -7.17 0.20 33.91
N GLU A 136 -8.44 -0.13 34.14
CA GLU A 136 -9.57 0.75 33.83
C GLU A 136 -9.57 2.01 34.73
N GLN A 137 -9.14 1.86 35.98
CA GLN A 137 -9.02 2.95 36.94
C GLN A 137 -7.84 3.87 36.61
N LEU A 138 -6.71 3.30 36.21
CA LEU A 138 -5.55 4.03 35.74
C LEU A 138 -5.87 4.84 34.47
N GLU A 139 -6.56 4.23 33.51
CA GLU A 139 -7.03 4.91 32.30
C GLU A 139 -7.97 6.08 32.67
N SER A 140 -8.89 5.90 33.63
CA SER A 140 -9.77 7.00 34.06
C SER A 140 -9.03 8.14 34.77
N ALA A 141 -8.10 7.84 35.68
CA ALA A 141 -7.34 8.83 36.43
C ALA A 141 -6.37 9.61 35.52
N THR A 142 -5.73 8.94 34.56
CA THR A 142 -4.83 9.60 33.61
C THR A 142 -5.58 10.52 32.64
N LEU A 143 -6.79 10.16 32.22
CA LEU A 143 -7.64 11.04 31.40
C LEU A 143 -8.05 12.31 32.15
N GLU A 144 -8.43 12.20 33.42
CA GLU A 144 -8.85 13.36 34.22
C GLU A 144 -7.66 14.27 34.60
N LEU A 145 -6.45 13.71 34.83
CA LEU A 145 -5.22 14.52 34.89
C LEU A 145 -4.93 15.26 33.59
N TYR A 146 -5.14 14.58 32.46
CA TYR A 146 -4.91 15.16 31.15
C TYR A 146 -5.85 16.36 30.88
N GLU A 147 -7.12 16.23 31.30
CA GLU A 147 -8.10 17.32 31.25
C GLU A 147 -7.75 18.47 32.22
N ARG A 148 -7.38 18.17 33.47
CA ARG A 148 -6.94 19.18 34.46
C ARG A 148 -5.69 19.95 34.00
N GLY A 149 -4.75 19.25 33.38
CA GLY A 149 -3.51 19.84 32.87
C GLY A 149 -3.70 20.70 31.62
N GLY A 150 -4.89 20.67 30.98
CA GLY A 150 -5.16 21.48 29.79
C GLY A 150 -4.23 21.16 28.62
N TYR A 151 -3.74 19.91 28.54
CA TYR A 151 -2.78 19.49 27.52
C TYR A 151 -3.40 19.43 26.10
N SER A 152 -4.72 19.53 25.99
CA SER A 152 -5.43 19.70 24.72
C SER A 152 -5.74 21.18 24.46
N PRO A 153 -5.34 21.73 23.30
CA PRO A 153 -5.76 23.06 22.89
C PRO A 153 -7.29 23.18 22.86
N THR A 154 -7.82 24.27 23.40
CA THR A 154 -9.25 24.57 23.29
C THR A 154 -9.56 25.18 21.93
N TYR A 155 -10.67 24.77 21.33
CA TYR A 155 -11.15 25.38 20.09
C TYR A 155 -11.57 26.82 20.37
N GLN A 156 -10.91 27.77 19.71
CA GLN A 156 -11.28 29.17 19.74
C GLN A 156 -12.28 29.48 18.62
N SER A 157 -13.12 30.50 18.85
CA SER A 157 -14.02 31.00 17.82
C SER A 157 -13.25 31.83 16.79
N MET A 158 -13.74 31.90 15.56
CA MET A 158 -13.17 32.75 14.50
C MET A 158 -13.08 34.24 14.87
N LYS A 159 -13.77 34.67 15.94
CA LYS A 159 -13.73 36.04 16.45
C LYS A 159 -12.59 36.32 17.44
N ASP A 160 -12.02 35.25 18.02
CA ASP A 160 -10.93 35.34 19.00
C ASP A 160 -9.55 35.24 18.34
N THR A 161 -9.49 34.99 17.03
CA THR A 161 -8.24 34.96 16.29
C THR A 161 -7.59 36.33 16.23
N MET A 162 -6.28 36.39 16.48
CA MET A 162 -5.50 37.61 16.41
C MET A 162 -5.66 38.29 15.03
N PRO A 163 -5.83 39.62 14.96
CA PRO A 163 -5.98 40.34 13.70
C PRO A 163 -4.79 40.07 12.75
N GLY A 164 -5.08 39.64 11.52
CA GLY A 164 -4.08 39.33 10.50
C GLY A 164 -3.78 37.84 10.30
N ILE A 165 -4.37 36.94 11.10
CA ILE A 165 -4.34 35.50 10.83
C ILE A 165 -5.42 35.17 9.79
N GLU A 166 -5.01 34.66 8.62
CA GLU A 166 -5.94 34.13 7.63
C GLU A 166 -6.53 32.81 8.13
N ILE A 167 -7.85 32.78 8.28
CA ILE A 167 -8.59 31.55 8.62
C ILE A 167 -8.81 30.81 7.30
N LEU A 168 -8.06 29.73 7.12
CA LEU A 168 -8.17 28.87 5.95
C LEU A 168 -9.25 27.82 6.17
N ASP A 169 -10.07 27.61 5.14
CA ASP A 169 -11.00 26.48 5.09
C ASP A 169 -10.23 25.19 4.76
N GLU A 170 -10.51 24.10 5.46
CA GLU A 170 -9.75 22.84 5.38
C GLU A 170 -9.76 22.28 3.95
N ASP A 171 -10.91 22.32 3.29
CA ASP A 171 -11.08 21.83 1.92
C ASP A 171 -10.35 22.72 0.91
N ALA A 172 -10.38 24.05 1.12
CA ALA A 172 -9.71 25.01 0.28
C ALA A 172 -8.18 24.90 0.38
N ASP A 173 -7.64 24.79 1.60
CA ASP A 173 -6.20 24.63 1.85
C ASP A 173 -5.69 23.30 1.30
N MET A 174 -6.44 22.21 1.50
CA MET A 174 -6.10 20.91 0.93
C MET A 174 -6.03 20.96 -0.60
N LYS A 175 -6.96 21.67 -1.24
CA LYS A 175 -6.98 21.84 -2.70
C LYS A 175 -5.80 22.68 -3.20
N ASP A 176 -5.50 23.81 -2.56
CA ASP A 176 -4.34 24.65 -2.89
C ASP A 176 -3.03 23.88 -2.70
N MET A 177 -2.90 23.15 -1.59
CA MET A 177 -1.73 22.32 -1.30
C MET A 177 -1.55 21.20 -2.34
N LEU A 178 -2.62 20.52 -2.74
CA LEU A 178 -2.58 19.50 -3.79
C LEU A 178 -2.18 20.10 -5.15
N GLN A 179 -2.72 21.26 -5.48
CA GLN A 179 -2.39 21.98 -6.70
C GLN A 179 -0.91 22.39 -6.71
N ARG A 180 -0.42 22.99 -5.62
CA ARG A 180 1.00 23.34 -5.44
C ARG A 180 1.90 22.13 -5.47
N ARG A 181 1.49 20.98 -4.91
CA ARG A 181 2.23 19.72 -5.03
C ARG A 181 2.29 19.22 -6.47
N GLN A 182 1.23 19.44 -7.26
CA GLN A 182 1.16 19.01 -8.64
C GLN A 182 1.99 19.92 -9.55
N GLU A 183 1.95 21.23 -9.31
CA GLU A 183 2.76 22.25 -10.00
C GLU A 183 4.25 22.15 -9.64
N ASN A 184 4.55 21.98 -8.35
CA ASN A 184 5.92 21.80 -7.84
C ASN A 184 6.33 20.33 -7.76
N LYS A 185 5.56 19.42 -8.37
CA LYS A 185 6.02 18.05 -8.58
C LYS A 185 7.23 18.16 -9.47
N LYS A 186 8.43 18.22 -8.86
CA LYS A 186 9.70 18.17 -9.57
C LYS A 186 9.60 16.96 -10.48
N GLN A 187 9.50 17.21 -11.79
CA GLN A 187 9.74 16.15 -12.75
C GLN A 187 11.11 15.58 -12.38
N PRO A 188 11.27 14.24 -12.36
CA PRO A 188 12.57 13.65 -12.07
C PRO A 188 13.60 14.38 -12.92
N ALA A 189 14.63 14.93 -12.27
CA ALA A 189 15.64 15.75 -12.90
C ALA A 189 16.25 14.94 -14.06
N GLY A 190 15.79 15.20 -15.28
CA GLY A 190 16.08 14.36 -16.44
C GLY A 190 15.12 14.57 -17.60
N THR A 191 13.80 14.50 -17.41
CA THR A 191 12.87 14.47 -18.56
C THR A 191 12.54 15.85 -19.09
N THR A 192 13.40 16.39 -19.95
CA THR A 192 13.09 17.55 -20.80
C THR A 192 11.79 17.27 -21.58
N LYS A 193 10.95 18.28 -21.86
CA LYS A 193 9.70 18.10 -22.65
C LYS A 193 9.91 17.27 -23.93
N LEU A 194 11.08 17.45 -24.55
CA LEU A 194 11.56 16.71 -25.72
C LEU A 194 11.69 15.20 -25.47
N GLU A 195 12.13 14.80 -24.29
CA GLU A 195 12.27 13.39 -23.89
C GLU A 195 10.90 12.73 -23.65
N ALA A 196 9.97 13.45 -23.03
CA ALA A 196 8.61 12.97 -22.83
C ALA A 196 7.87 12.77 -24.18
N GLU A 197 8.08 13.68 -25.13
CA GLU A 197 7.53 13.59 -26.47
C GLU A 197 8.17 12.45 -27.28
N MET A 198 9.49 12.27 -27.20
CA MET A 198 10.18 11.14 -27.84
C MET A 198 9.74 9.79 -27.27
N LEU A 199 9.55 9.69 -25.95
CA LEU A 199 9.00 8.49 -25.30
C LEU A 199 7.55 8.24 -25.69
N ALA A 200 6.75 9.28 -25.94
CA ALA A 200 5.37 9.15 -26.42
C ALA A 200 5.32 8.67 -27.87
N ILE A 201 6.17 9.21 -28.74
CA ILE A 201 6.33 8.77 -30.14
C ILE A 201 6.77 7.31 -30.19
N ALA A 202 7.77 6.93 -29.38
CA ALA A 202 8.24 5.56 -29.30
C ALA A 202 7.16 4.62 -28.72
N ARG A 203 6.26 5.10 -27.85
CA ARG A 203 5.12 4.33 -27.34
C ARG A 203 3.98 4.13 -28.35
N LYS A 204 3.78 5.07 -29.28
CA LYS A 204 2.62 5.13 -30.20
C LYS A 204 2.48 3.93 -31.17
N GLY A 205 3.48 3.07 -31.30
CA GLY A 205 3.44 1.87 -32.15
C GLY A 205 3.51 0.55 -31.39
N MET A 206 2.95 0.44 -30.18
CA MET A 206 2.98 -0.81 -29.40
C MET A 206 1.95 -1.80 -29.97
N GLU A 207 2.43 -2.84 -30.66
CA GLU A 207 1.59 -3.97 -31.11
C GLU A 207 1.35 -4.95 -29.96
N SER A 208 0.28 -5.75 -30.05
CA SER A 208 -0.18 -6.66 -28.98
C SER A 208 0.84 -7.73 -28.55
N ASP A 209 1.86 -8.01 -29.38
CA ASP A 209 2.90 -9.02 -29.12
C ASP A 209 4.25 -8.42 -28.66
N GLU A 210 4.27 -7.10 -28.42
CA GLU A 210 5.44 -6.39 -27.92
C GLU A 210 5.30 -6.08 -26.43
N ALA A 211 6.24 -6.55 -25.62
CA ALA A 211 6.31 -6.23 -24.19
C ALA A 211 7.49 -5.28 -23.91
N THR A 212 7.35 -4.39 -22.93
CA THR A 212 8.46 -3.54 -22.47
C THR A 212 9.52 -4.40 -21.78
N PHE A 213 10.79 -4.17 -22.12
CA PHE A 213 11.93 -4.91 -21.57
C PHE A 213 12.92 -3.96 -20.89
N SER A 214 13.33 -4.27 -19.65
CA SER A 214 14.21 -3.38 -18.86
C SER A 214 15.23 -4.14 -18.01
N VAL A 215 15.71 -5.30 -18.49
CA VAL A 215 16.74 -6.07 -17.77
C VAL A 215 18.13 -5.55 -18.18
N GLU A 216 18.63 -4.58 -17.42
CA GLU A 216 20.01 -4.09 -17.54
C GLU A 216 21.00 -5.10 -16.95
N GLN A 217 22.14 -5.28 -17.63
CA GLN A 217 23.29 -5.98 -17.09
C GLN A 217 24.20 -4.94 -16.39
N PRO A 218 24.53 -5.09 -15.11
CA PRO A 218 25.46 -4.18 -14.44
C PRO A 218 26.83 -4.27 -15.13
N LEU A 219 27.31 -3.11 -15.61
CA LEU A 219 28.67 -2.96 -16.11
C LEU A 219 29.60 -2.53 -14.97
N GLU A 220 30.87 -2.92 -15.04
CA GLU A 220 31.90 -2.42 -14.12
C GLU A 220 31.99 -0.90 -14.20
N ALA A 221 32.24 -0.25 -13.06
CA ALA A 221 32.30 1.20 -12.94
C ALA A 221 33.36 1.77 -13.90
N GLN A 222 32.91 2.48 -14.93
CA GLN A 222 33.79 3.07 -15.93
C GLN A 222 34.33 4.40 -15.41
N SER A 223 35.61 4.46 -15.02
CA SER A 223 36.29 5.71 -14.70
C SER A 223 36.57 6.49 -15.98
N HIS A 224 35.70 7.44 -16.31
CA HIS A 224 35.84 8.25 -17.51
C HIS A 224 36.67 9.52 -17.24
N LEU A 225 37.72 9.75 -18.04
CA LEU A 225 38.59 10.94 -17.95
C LEU A 225 37.83 12.29 -18.05
N TRP A 226 36.60 12.28 -18.58
CA TRP A 226 35.76 13.46 -18.76
C TRP A 226 34.78 13.71 -17.59
N SER A 227 34.69 12.81 -16.60
CA SER A 227 33.72 12.89 -15.49
C SER A 227 33.85 14.15 -14.64
N ASP A 228 35.01 14.81 -14.70
CA ASP A 228 35.31 16.06 -14.00
C ASP A 228 34.74 17.29 -14.73
N LYS A 229 34.63 17.23 -16.07
CA LYS A 229 34.08 18.32 -16.89
C LYS A 229 32.56 18.21 -17.06
N TYR A 230 32.03 16.99 -17.10
CA TYR A 230 30.60 16.74 -17.29
C TYR A 230 30.10 15.71 -16.29
N ARG A 231 28.92 15.95 -15.71
CA ARG A 231 28.27 14.97 -14.83
C ARG A 231 27.87 13.75 -15.66
N PRO A 232 28.42 12.55 -15.38
CA PRO A 232 28.02 11.32 -16.07
C PRO A 232 26.53 11.06 -15.89
N ARG A 233 25.86 10.64 -16.97
CA ARG A 233 24.43 10.32 -16.97
C ARG A 233 24.19 9.01 -17.70
N LYS A 234 23.26 8.20 -17.19
CA LYS A 234 22.74 7.08 -17.96
C LYS A 234 21.76 7.58 -19.03
N PRO A 235 21.86 7.12 -20.28
CA PRO A 235 20.87 7.43 -21.29
C PRO A 235 19.53 6.82 -20.92
N THR A 236 18.45 7.47 -21.34
CA THR A 236 17.11 6.89 -21.18
C THR A 236 16.80 5.99 -22.36
N TYR A 237 15.97 4.97 -22.15
CA TYR A 237 15.68 4.01 -23.20
C TYR A 237 14.25 3.48 -23.08
N LEU A 238 13.73 3.01 -24.21
CA LEU A 238 12.48 2.29 -24.30
C LEU A 238 12.71 1.04 -25.15
N ASN A 239 13.05 -0.05 -24.47
CA ASN A 239 13.28 -1.32 -25.14
C ASN A 239 12.00 -2.15 -25.15
N ARG A 240 11.79 -2.85 -26.25
CA ARG A 240 10.69 -3.80 -26.42
C ARG A 240 11.24 -5.16 -26.80
N VAL A 241 10.65 -6.20 -26.22
CA VAL A 241 10.88 -7.59 -26.61
C VAL A 241 9.69 -8.06 -27.43
N GLN A 242 9.96 -8.54 -28.64
CA GLN A 242 8.94 -9.14 -29.48
C GLN A 242 8.88 -10.62 -29.14
N THR A 243 7.73 -11.04 -28.60
CA THR A 243 7.48 -12.43 -28.23
C THR A 243 6.46 -13.02 -29.17
N GLY A 244 6.58 -14.30 -29.49
CA GLY A 244 5.59 -14.95 -30.33
C GLY A 244 5.67 -16.46 -30.27
N PHE A 245 4.70 -17.10 -30.90
CA PHE A 245 4.60 -18.56 -30.95
C PHE A 245 5.43 -19.11 -32.12
N ASP A 246 6.12 -20.21 -31.89
CA ASP A 246 6.80 -20.94 -32.96
C ASP A 246 6.05 -22.23 -33.27
N TRP A 247 5.23 -22.21 -34.32
CA TRP A 247 4.46 -23.37 -34.79
C TRP A 247 5.34 -24.34 -35.61
N ASN A 248 6.37 -24.89 -34.98
CA ASN A 248 7.17 -25.95 -35.58
C ASN A 248 6.38 -27.29 -35.63
N LYS A 249 6.88 -28.28 -36.37
CA LYS A 249 6.19 -29.58 -36.54
C LYS A 249 5.90 -30.29 -35.21
N TYR A 250 6.77 -30.14 -34.21
CA TYR A 250 6.58 -30.70 -32.87
C TYR A 250 5.48 -29.96 -32.11
N ASN A 251 5.50 -28.62 -32.12
CA ASN A 251 4.51 -27.80 -31.44
C ASN A 251 3.12 -27.97 -32.06
N GLN A 252 3.03 -28.16 -33.38
CA GLN A 252 1.77 -28.48 -34.06
C GLN A 252 1.14 -29.81 -33.61
N THR A 253 1.90 -30.73 -33.01
CA THR A 253 1.37 -32.01 -32.51
C THR A 253 0.96 -32.00 -31.05
N HIS A 254 1.37 -30.97 -30.29
CA HIS A 254 1.20 -30.91 -28.83
C HIS A 254 0.41 -29.68 -28.36
N TYR A 255 0.23 -28.69 -29.23
CA TYR A 255 -0.44 -27.43 -28.93
C TYR A 255 -1.46 -27.12 -30.02
N ASP A 256 -2.55 -26.48 -29.61
CA ASP A 256 -3.67 -26.09 -30.46
C ASP A 256 -3.95 -24.59 -30.34
N MET A 257 -4.88 -24.04 -31.12
CA MET A 257 -5.22 -22.61 -31.05
C MET A 257 -5.70 -22.16 -29.66
N ASP A 258 -6.39 -23.03 -28.93
CA ASP A 258 -6.92 -22.76 -27.58
C ASP A 258 -5.87 -23.00 -26.48
N ASN A 259 -4.80 -23.74 -26.79
CA ASN A 259 -3.67 -23.97 -25.90
C ASN A 259 -2.36 -23.80 -26.69
N PRO A 260 -1.99 -22.54 -27.03
CA PRO A 260 -0.84 -22.28 -27.87
C PRO A 260 0.48 -22.64 -27.15
N PRO A 261 1.56 -22.91 -27.89
CA PRO A 261 2.86 -23.20 -27.30
C PRO A 261 3.35 -22.02 -26.45
N PRO A 262 4.32 -22.22 -25.54
CA PRO A 262 4.94 -21.12 -24.82
C PRO A 262 5.52 -20.07 -25.77
N LYS A 263 5.29 -18.78 -25.47
CA LYS A 263 5.87 -17.69 -26.26
C LYS A 263 7.39 -17.70 -26.15
N ILE A 264 8.06 -17.60 -27.29
CA ILE A 264 9.52 -17.45 -27.37
C ILE A 264 9.88 -16.03 -27.82
N VAL A 265 11.09 -15.59 -27.47
CA VAL A 265 11.61 -14.31 -27.96
C VAL A 265 11.93 -14.44 -29.44
N GLN A 266 11.27 -13.63 -30.26
CA GLN A 266 11.47 -13.58 -31.71
C GLN A 266 12.41 -12.44 -32.13
N GLY A 267 12.51 -11.38 -31.33
CA GLY A 267 13.39 -10.25 -31.63
C GLY A 267 13.38 -9.19 -30.54
N TYR A 268 14.18 -8.16 -30.74
CA TYR A 268 14.30 -7.02 -29.84
C TYR A 268 14.22 -5.71 -30.62
N LYS A 269 13.62 -4.70 -29.99
CA LYS A 269 13.59 -3.32 -30.47
C LYS A 269 14.14 -2.42 -29.38
N PHE A 270 15.40 -2.03 -29.51
CA PHE A 270 16.05 -1.06 -28.62
C PHE A 270 15.86 0.35 -29.18
N ASN A 271 15.38 1.25 -28.33
CA ASN A 271 15.34 2.68 -28.62
C ASN A 271 16.02 3.39 -27.46
N ILE A 272 17.22 3.92 -27.70
CA ILE A 272 18.03 4.57 -26.67
C ILE A 272 18.13 6.05 -27.02
N PHE A 273 17.85 6.91 -26.05
CA PHE A 273 17.74 8.34 -26.19
C PHE A 273 19.01 9.02 -25.65
N TYR A 274 19.63 9.80 -26.51
CA TYR A 274 20.82 10.62 -26.30
C TYR A 274 20.53 12.09 -26.70
N PRO A 275 19.56 12.78 -26.05
CA PRO A 275 19.21 14.16 -26.39
C PRO A 275 20.36 15.17 -26.22
N ASP A 276 21.25 14.95 -25.25
CA ASP A 276 22.32 15.90 -24.88
C ASP A 276 23.71 15.41 -25.34
N LEU A 277 23.78 14.65 -26.45
CA LEU A 277 25.05 14.15 -26.96
C LEU A 277 25.92 15.33 -27.45
N LEU A 278 27.09 15.51 -26.83
CA LEU A 278 27.94 16.69 -27.08
C LEU A 278 28.48 16.75 -28.50
N ASP A 279 28.82 15.59 -29.07
CA ASP A 279 29.32 15.48 -30.43
C ASP A 279 28.40 14.58 -31.27
N PRO A 280 27.49 15.17 -32.07
CA PRO A 280 26.59 14.42 -32.95
C PRO A 280 27.32 13.61 -34.02
N THR A 281 28.60 13.90 -34.28
CA THR A 281 29.43 13.17 -35.25
C THR A 281 29.85 11.81 -34.72
N ASN A 282 30.03 11.68 -33.40
CA ASN A 282 30.35 10.43 -32.73
C ASN A 282 29.07 9.64 -32.46
N THR A 283 28.61 8.93 -33.49
CA THR A 283 27.39 8.12 -33.39
C THR A 283 27.56 6.99 -32.38
N PRO A 284 26.55 6.72 -31.53
CA PRO A 284 26.59 5.61 -30.60
C PRO A 284 26.75 4.27 -31.35
N SER A 285 27.56 3.39 -30.77
CA SER A 285 27.88 2.07 -31.33
C SER A 285 27.45 0.96 -30.37
N PHE A 286 27.36 -0.28 -30.87
CA PHE A 286 27.04 -1.42 -30.02
C PHE A 286 28.02 -2.57 -30.23
N THR A 287 28.21 -3.37 -29.20
CA THR A 287 29.02 -4.59 -29.22
C THR A 287 28.23 -5.73 -28.58
N VAL A 288 28.26 -6.92 -29.19
CA VAL A 288 27.65 -8.14 -28.64
C VAL A 288 28.76 -9.02 -28.09
N THR A 289 28.70 -9.35 -26.81
CA THR A 289 29.64 -10.26 -26.16
C THR A 289 28.87 -11.48 -25.64
N PRO A 290 29.28 -12.72 -25.92
CA PRO A 290 28.68 -13.91 -25.31
C PRO A 290 28.75 -13.86 -23.78
N CYS A 291 27.71 -14.33 -23.09
CA CYS A 291 27.70 -14.44 -21.63
C CYS A 291 28.25 -15.82 -21.20
N ASP A 292 28.35 -16.04 -19.88
CA ASP A 292 28.70 -17.36 -19.32
C ASP A 292 27.69 -18.43 -19.75
N ASP A 293 26.41 -18.05 -19.88
CA ASP A 293 25.37 -18.89 -20.47
C ASP A 293 25.43 -18.82 -22.00
N PRO A 294 25.57 -19.94 -22.74
CA PRO A 294 25.69 -19.92 -24.20
C PRO A 294 24.41 -19.43 -24.91
N ASP A 295 23.25 -19.57 -24.26
CA ASP A 295 21.95 -19.15 -24.75
C ASP A 295 21.74 -17.62 -24.68
N PHE A 296 22.61 -16.89 -23.97
CA PHE A 296 22.49 -15.46 -23.75
C PHE A 296 23.76 -14.70 -24.15
N ALA A 297 23.57 -13.47 -24.60
CA ALA A 297 24.62 -12.53 -24.93
C ALA A 297 24.35 -11.19 -24.26
N VAL A 298 25.41 -10.43 -24.02
CA VAL A 298 25.36 -9.08 -23.48
C VAL A 298 25.54 -8.09 -24.64
N LEU A 299 24.50 -7.30 -24.87
CA LEU A 299 24.49 -6.22 -25.86
C LEU A 299 24.86 -4.92 -25.16
N ARG A 300 26.08 -4.43 -25.37
CA ARG A 300 26.60 -3.19 -24.80
C ARG A 300 26.54 -2.06 -25.81
N PHE A 301 25.90 -0.97 -25.44
CA PHE A 301 25.83 0.27 -26.19
C PHE A 301 26.84 1.27 -25.63
N LYS A 302 27.62 1.86 -26.52
CA LYS A 302 28.62 2.86 -26.20
C LYS A 302 28.25 4.19 -26.84
N ALA A 303 28.30 5.24 -26.05
CA ALA A 303 28.03 6.59 -26.49
C ALA A 303 29.21 7.50 -26.15
N GLY A 304 29.19 8.72 -26.70
CA GLY A 304 30.11 9.77 -26.30
C GLY A 304 29.70 10.42 -24.97
N PRO A 305 30.57 11.27 -24.39
CA PRO A 305 30.23 12.09 -23.22
C PRO A 305 28.97 12.93 -23.48
N PRO A 306 28.07 13.12 -22.49
CA PRO A 306 28.18 12.78 -21.06
C PRO A 306 27.56 11.41 -20.69
N TYR A 307 27.30 10.54 -21.67
CA TYR A 307 26.58 9.30 -21.44
C TYR A 307 27.50 8.15 -21.03
N GLU A 308 27.07 7.37 -20.03
CA GLU A 308 27.70 6.10 -19.67
C GLU A 308 27.28 4.98 -20.61
N ASP A 309 28.13 3.96 -20.77
CA ASP A 309 27.76 2.76 -21.52
C ASP A 309 26.63 2.03 -20.79
N ILE A 310 25.70 1.46 -21.56
CA ILE A 310 24.62 0.62 -21.03
C ILE A 310 24.69 -0.75 -21.65
N ALA A 311 24.29 -1.79 -20.92
CA ALA A 311 24.25 -3.14 -21.45
C ALA A 311 22.98 -3.89 -21.07
N PHE A 312 22.54 -4.77 -21.95
CA PHE A 312 21.35 -5.59 -21.77
C PHE A 312 21.67 -7.06 -22.04
N LYS A 313 21.09 -7.96 -21.22
CA LYS A 313 21.14 -9.41 -21.46
C LYS A 313 20.07 -9.76 -22.50
N CYS A 314 20.46 -10.35 -23.63
CA CYS A 314 19.57 -10.77 -24.70
C CYS A 314 19.85 -12.22 -25.12
N VAL A 315 18.91 -12.83 -25.85
CA VAL A 315 19.10 -14.20 -26.37
C VAL A 315 20.19 -14.22 -27.45
N ASN A 316 21.13 -15.16 -27.35
CA ASN A 316 22.22 -15.34 -28.29
C ASN A 316 21.77 -16.22 -29.48
N ARG A 317 21.15 -15.58 -30.47
CA ARG A 317 20.75 -16.22 -31.74
C ARG A 317 21.15 -15.35 -32.91
N GLU A 318 21.32 -15.94 -34.09
CA GLU A 318 21.62 -15.19 -35.32
C GLU A 318 20.51 -14.20 -35.67
N TRP A 319 20.90 -12.96 -35.98
CA TRP A 319 19.98 -11.90 -36.36
C TRP A 319 19.71 -11.92 -37.85
N GLU A 320 18.48 -11.56 -38.22
CA GLU A 320 18.11 -11.28 -39.59
C GLU A 320 18.45 -9.81 -39.92
N VAL A 321 19.53 -9.62 -40.68
CA VAL A 321 20.07 -8.28 -41.01
C VAL A 321 19.35 -7.63 -42.21
N SER A 322 18.30 -8.28 -42.73
CA SER A 322 17.58 -7.76 -43.90
C SER A 322 16.65 -6.61 -43.50
N HIS A 323 16.82 -5.44 -44.12
CA HIS A 323 15.92 -4.30 -43.93
C HIS A 323 14.46 -4.62 -44.29
N LYS A 324 14.23 -5.57 -45.20
CA LYS A 324 12.87 -6.02 -45.58
C LYS A 324 12.15 -6.75 -44.44
N HIS A 325 12.90 -7.35 -43.52
CA HIS A 325 12.37 -8.10 -42.38
C HIS A 325 12.43 -7.30 -41.07
N GLY A 326 12.53 -5.96 -41.17
CA GLY A 326 12.44 -5.07 -40.02
C GLY A 326 13.76 -4.77 -39.32
N TYR A 327 14.90 -5.16 -39.90
CA TYR A 327 16.20 -4.73 -39.39
C TYR A 327 16.38 -3.22 -39.52
N LYS A 328 16.72 -2.58 -38.40
CA LYS A 328 16.95 -1.14 -38.32
C LYS A 328 18.13 -0.87 -37.41
N CYS A 329 19.13 -0.14 -37.88
CA CYS A 329 20.25 0.32 -37.08
C CYS A 329 20.58 1.75 -37.52
N GLN A 330 19.99 2.75 -36.86
CA GLN A 330 20.17 4.15 -37.24
C GLN A 330 20.19 5.07 -36.01
N PHE A 331 20.93 6.17 -36.11
CA PHE A 331 20.92 7.27 -35.15
C PHE A 331 20.32 8.51 -35.81
N GLN A 332 19.18 8.98 -35.33
CA GLN A 332 18.51 10.18 -35.85
C GLN A 332 17.87 10.96 -34.71
N ASN A 333 18.02 12.29 -34.71
CA ASN A 333 17.40 13.20 -33.73
C ASN A 333 17.69 12.83 -32.27
N GLY A 334 18.92 12.41 -31.97
CA GLY A 334 19.29 11.97 -30.62
C GLY A 334 18.70 10.61 -30.22
N VAL A 335 18.10 9.85 -31.15
CA VAL A 335 17.57 8.50 -30.87
C VAL A 335 18.37 7.47 -31.63
N PHE A 336 18.97 6.53 -30.89
CA PHE A 336 19.57 5.33 -31.44
C PHE A 336 18.53 4.21 -31.49
N GLN A 337 18.23 3.74 -32.70
CA GLN A 337 17.26 2.69 -32.95
C GLN A 337 17.98 1.45 -33.47
N LEU A 338 17.94 0.37 -32.67
CA LEU A 338 18.44 -0.94 -33.04
C LEU A 338 17.30 -1.96 -32.94
N TRP A 339 16.73 -2.33 -34.08
CA TRP A 339 15.66 -3.31 -34.20
C TRP A 339 16.16 -4.50 -34.99
N PHE A 340 15.95 -5.69 -34.46
CA PHE A 340 16.28 -6.93 -35.15
C PHE A 340 15.34 -8.05 -34.73
N VAL A 341 15.14 -8.98 -35.65
CA VAL A 341 14.42 -10.23 -35.45
C VAL A 341 15.42 -11.36 -35.61
N PHE A 342 15.25 -12.45 -34.89
CA PHE A 342 16.07 -13.64 -35.03
C PHE A 342 15.72 -14.40 -36.30
N LYS A 343 16.75 -14.94 -36.98
CA LYS A 343 16.53 -15.78 -38.15
C LYS A 343 15.70 -17.01 -37.77
N ARG A 344 14.72 -17.32 -38.61
CA ARG A 344 13.94 -18.55 -38.51
C ARG A 344 14.53 -19.60 -39.44
N TYR A 345 15.14 -20.63 -38.87
CA TYR A 345 15.56 -21.78 -39.65
C TYR A 345 14.35 -22.67 -39.94
N ARG A 346 13.98 -22.78 -41.22
CA ARG A 346 13.00 -23.78 -41.65
C ARG A 346 13.74 -25.09 -41.88
N TYR A 347 13.42 -26.10 -41.07
CA TYR A 347 13.88 -27.45 -41.33
C TYR A 347 13.30 -27.93 -42.67
N ARG A 348 14.16 -28.13 -43.67
CA ARG A 348 13.81 -28.84 -44.90
C ARG A 348 14.20 -30.30 -44.70
N ARG A 349 13.23 -31.19 -44.89
CA ARG A 349 13.41 -32.63 -44.78
C ARG A 349 13.91 -33.22 -46.09
#